data_AF-A0A9R1ABR7-F1
#
_entry.id   AF-A0A9R1ABR7-F1
#
_cell.length_a   1.000
_cell.length_b   1.000
_cell.length_c   1.000
_cell.angle_alpha   90.00
_cell.angle_beta   90.00
_cell.angle_gamma   90.00
#
_symmetry.space_group_name_H-M   'P 1'
#
loop_
_entity.id
_entity.type
_entity.pdbx_description
1 polymer ?
#
loop_
_entity_poly.entity_id
_entity_poly.type
_entity_poly.pdbx_seq_one_letter_code
_entity_poly.pdbx_strand_id
1 'polypeptide(L)'
;MRTAALPTFRKLYGRIYVDLKANDTITVRLSNNYNTYSFGGKKKLVLSTATWLGGKNDFLGFAYLIVGGLCIFLAFAFTLLYLIKPRLVAFELRSITVKYC
;
A
#
# COMPACT_ATOMS: atom_id res chain seq x y z
N MET A 1 6.27 20.41 -18.32
CA MET A 1 5.72 19.06 -18.61
C MET A 1 6.25 18.09 -17.57
N ARG A 2 5.41 17.23 -16.99
CA ARG A 2 5.85 16.15 -16.10
C ARG A 2 5.98 14.84 -16.89
N THR A 3 7.20 14.32 -16.99
CA THR A 3 7.50 13.02 -17.61
C THR A 3 7.10 11.88 -16.68
N ALA A 4 6.77 10.73 -17.27
CA ALA A 4 6.48 9.52 -16.50
C ALA A 4 7.77 8.74 -16.26
N ALA A 5 7.85 8.07 -15.11
CA ALA A 5 9.00 7.24 -14.76
C ALA A 5 8.99 5.86 -15.42
N LEU A 6 7.79 5.34 -15.75
CA LEU A 6 7.59 4.00 -16.34
C LEU A 6 7.06 4.11 -17.78
N PRO A 7 7.31 3.08 -18.64
CA PRO A 7 6.79 3.02 -20.00
C PRO A 7 5.26 2.91 -20.04
N THR A 8 4.67 2.27 -19.02
CA THR A 8 3.23 2.26 -18.78
C THR A 8 2.87 3.39 -17.83
N PHE A 9 2.19 4.40 -18.34
CA PHE A 9 1.82 5.56 -17.56
C PHE A 9 0.39 6.00 -17.82
N ARG A 10 -0.19 6.68 -16.84
CA ARG A 10 -1.52 7.27 -16.93
C ARG A 10 -1.37 8.77 -16.71
N LYS A 11 -2.02 9.55 -17.58
CA LYS A 11 -2.13 11.01 -17.43
C LYS A 11 -3.60 11.37 -17.30
N LEU A 12 -3.90 12.33 -16.42
CA LEU A 12 -5.25 12.84 -16.26
C LEU A 12 -5.63 13.61 -17.52
N TYR A 13 -6.70 13.17 -18.19
CA TYR A 13 -7.28 13.88 -19.32
C TYR A 13 -8.34 14.89 -18.86
N GLY A 14 -9.14 14.52 -17.86
CA GLY A 14 -10.16 15.36 -17.26
C GLY A 14 -10.77 14.69 -16.02
N ARG A 15 -11.51 15.47 -15.23
CA ARG A 15 -12.25 14.99 -14.05
C ARG A 15 -13.72 15.34 -14.24
N ILE A 16 -14.58 14.37 -13.97
CA ILE A 16 -16.03 14.58 -13.88
C ILE A 16 -16.33 14.98 -12.43
N TYR A 17 -16.98 16.11 -12.23
CA TYR A 17 -17.34 16.64 -10.90
C TYR A 17 -18.75 16.26 -10.45
N VAL A 18 -19.54 15.65 -11.33
CA VAL A 18 -20.87 15.15 -11.01
C VAL A 18 -20.81 13.71 -10.55
N ASP A 19 -21.66 13.36 -9.60
CA ASP A 19 -21.82 11.98 -9.14
C ASP A 19 -22.56 11.17 -10.20
N LEU A 20 -21.91 10.14 -10.69
CA LEU A 20 -22.45 9.19 -11.65
C LEU A 20 -23.12 8.04 -10.91
N LYS A 21 -24.35 7.70 -11.31
CA LYS A 21 -25.08 6.55 -10.77
C LYS A 21 -24.84 5.30 -11.63
N ALA A 22 -25.12 4.14 -11.04
CA ALA A 22 -25.13 2.90 -11.81
C ALA A 22 -26.15 3.01 -12.95
N ASN A 23 -25.73 2.59 -14.16
CA ASN A 23 -26.47 2.69 -15.44
C ASN A 23 -26.45 4.06 -16.16
N ASP A 24 -25.70 5.05 -15.67
CA ASP A 24 -25.48 6.26 -16.45
C ASP A 24 -24.60 5.97 -17.68
N THR A 25 -25.07 6.38 -18.87
CA THR A 25 -24.34 6.16 -20.13
C THR A 25 -23.43 7.35 -20.42
N ILE A 26 -22.12 7.11 -20.46
CA ILE A 26 -21.11 8.13 -20.77
C ILE A 26 -20.61 7.91 -22.20
N THR A 27 -20.91 8.84 -23.10
CA THR A 27 -20.41 8.80 -24.48
C THR A 27 -19.12 9.59 -24.59
N VAL A 28 -18.00 8.90 -24.83
CA VAL A 28 -16.69 9.52 -25.04
C VAL A 28 -16.35 9.51 -26.53
N ARG A 29 -16.25 10.68 -27.16
CA ARG A 29 -15.76 10.83 -28.53
C ARG A 29 -14.25 11.10 -28.50
N LEU A 30 -13.47 10.22 -29.09
CA LEU A 30 -12.01 10.32 -29.13
C LEU A 30 -11.52 10.45 -30.57
N SER A 31 -10.84 11.56 -30.88
CA SER A 31 -10.15 11.77 -32.15
C SER A 31 -8.68 11.36 -32.03
N ASN A 32 -8.20 10.45 -32.87
CA ASN A 32 -6.82 9.96 -32.81
C ASN A 32 -5.87 10.83 -33.66
N ASN A 33 -5.39 11.93 -33.09
CA ASN A 33 -4.44 12.82 -33.76
C ASN A 33 -2.96 12.41 -33.60
N TYR A 34 -2.67 11.33 -32.87
CA TYR A 34 -1.29 10.94 -32.56
C TYR A 34 -1.08 9.44 -32.80
N ASN A 35 -0.42 9.05 -33.88
CA ASN A 35 -0.31 7.63 -34.21
C ASN A 35 0.78 6.94 -33.38
N THR A 36 0.39 5.88 -32.65
CA THR A 36 1.34 5.04 -31.87
C THR A 36 1.84 3.81 -32.64
N TYR A 37 1.37 3.62 -33.87
CA TYR A 37 1.65 2.42 -34.67
C TYR A 37 3.13 2.25 -35.03
N SER A 38 3.84 3.35 -35.27
CA SER A 38 5.26 3.34 -35.67
C SER A 38 6.21 2.83 -34.59
N PHE A 39 5.81 2.90 -33.32
CA PHE A 39 6.61 2.43 -32.18
C PHE A 39 5.89 1.35 -31.36
N GLY A 40 4.83 0.74 -31.92
CA GLY A 40 4.10 -0.36 -31.28
C GLY A 40 3.36 0.00 -29.99
N GLY A 41 3.11 1.29 -29.74
CA GLY A 41 2.47 1.76 -28.51
C GLY A 41 0.96 1.48 -28.49
N LYS A 42 0.42 1.15 -27.31
CA LYS A 42 -1.02 0.99 -27.07
C LYS A 42 -1.56 2.20 -26.31
N LYS A 43 -2.74 2.69 -26.72
CA LYS A 43 -3.47 3.74 -26.00
C LYS A 43 -4.79 3.20 -25.49
N LYS A 44 -5.16 3.60 -24.27
CA LYS A 44 -6.42 3.24 -23.65
C LYS A 44 -6.94 4.43 -22.86
N LEU A 45 -8.23 4.71 -22.97
CA LEU A 45 -8.93 5.63 -22.08
C LEU A 45 -9.52 4.81 -20.93
N VAL A 46 -9.23 5.20 -19.70
CA VAL A 46 -9.67 4.47 -18.51
C VAL A 46 -10.34 5.45 -17.57
N LEU A 47 -11.63 5.23 -17.33
CA LEU A 47 -12.38 5.93 -16.29
C LEU A 47 -12.06 5.26 -14.95
N SER A 48 -11.68 6.05 -13.94
CA SER A 48 -11.44 5.54 -12.60
C SER A 48 -11.80 6.59 -11.56
N THR A 49 -12.41 6.15 -10.48
CA THR A 49 -12.63 6.95 -9.28
C THR A 49 -11.33 7.05 -8.48
N ALA A 50 -10.93 8.26 -8.13
CA ALA A 50 -9.80 8.48 -7.23
C ALA A 50 -10.29 8.48 -5.79
N THR A 51 -9.71 7.64 -4.95
CA THR A 51 -9.89 7.67 -3.50
C THR A 51 -8.73 8.43 -2.86
N TRP A 52 -8.75 8.61 -1.53
CA TRP A 52 -7.68 9.31 -0.81
C TRP A 52 -6.29 8.66 -1.01
N LEU A 53 -6.23 7.33 -1.14
CA LEU A 53 -5.00 6.59 -1.46
C LEU A 53 -4.63 6.62 -2.96
N GLY A 54 -5.44 7.26 -3.80
CA GLY A 54 -5.25 7.35 -5.24
C GLY A 54 -6.12 6.38 -6.03
N GLY A 55 -5.53 5.75 -7.04
CA GLY A 55 -6.23 4.75 -7.86
C GLY A 55 -6.33 3.39 -7.14
N LYS A 56 -7.08 2.46 -7.73
CA LYS A 56 -7.14 1.08 -7.23
C LYS A 56 -5.74 0.46 -7.21
N ASN A 57 -5.24 0.13 -6.02
CA ASN A 57 -3.96 -0.55 -5.83
C ASN A 57 -4.03 -1.49 -4.62
N ASP A 58 -4.23 -2.78 -4.88
CA ASP A 58 -4.36 -3.81 -3.85
C ASP A 58 -3.00 -4.18 -3.23
N PHE A 59 -1.88 -3.83 -3.89
CA PHE A 59 -0.52 -4.15 -3.43
C PHE A 59 -0.22 -3.60 -2.04
N LEU A 60 -0.62 -2.35 -1.77
CA LEU A 60 -0.32 -1.71 -0.50
C LEU A 60 -1.06 -2.40 0.65
N GLY A 61 -2.32 -2.80 0.44
CA GLY A 61 -3.10 -3.56 1.42
C GLY A 61 -2.46 -4.91 1.74
N PHE A 62 -2.07 -5.68 0.72
CA PHE A 62 -1.38 -6.94 0.91
C PHE A 62 -0.04 -6.78 1.65
N ALA A 63 0.75 -5.76 1.31
CA ALA A 63 2.02 -5.49 1.98
C ALA A 63 1.81 -5.29 3.50
N TYR A 64 0.81 -4.49 3.89
CA TYR A 64 0.49 -4.29 5.31
C TYR A 64 -0.02 -5.56 6.00
N LEU A 65 -0.86 -6.35 5.33
CA LEU A 65 -1.36 -7.62 5.89
C LEU A 65 -0.23 -8.62 6.12
N ILE A 66 0.71 -8.74 5.18
CA ILE A 66 1.85 -9.66 5.29
C ILE A 66 2.77 -9.23 6.43
N VAL A 67 3.13 -7.94 6.51
CA VAL A 67 4.01 -7.41 7.55
C VAL A 67 3.35 -7.53 8.94
N GLY A 68 2.07 -7.18 9.05
CA GLY A 68 1.30 -7.34 10.29
C GLY A 68 1.19 -8.79 10.72
N GLY A 69 0.90 -9.70 9.79
CA GLY A 69 0.83 -11.15 10.06
C GLY A 69 2.17 -11.72 10.55
N LEU A 70 3.27 -11.31 9.92
CA LEU A 70 4.61 -11.74 10.33
C LEU A 70 4.97 -11.21 11.73
N CYS A 71 4.60 -9.98 12.05
CA CYS A 71 4.82 -9.39 13.38
C CYS A 71 4.04 -10.15 14.47
N ILE A 72 2.76 -10.46 14.23
CA ILE A 72 1.92 -11.23 15.17
C ILE A 72 2.48 -12.63 15.38
N PHE A 73 2.90 -13.30 14.29
CA PHE A 73 3.51 -14.62 14.37
C PHE A 73 4.77 -14.63 15.25
N LEU A 74 5.66 -13.67 15.06
CA LEU A 74 6.87 -13.53 15.87
C LEU A 74 6.54 -13.20 17.34
N ALA A 75 5.57 -12.31 17.59
CA ALA A 75 5.14 -11.95 18.94
C ALA A 75 4.58 -13.17 19.69
N PHE A 76 3.78 -13.99 18.99
CA PHE A 76 3.25 -15.24 19.55
C PHE A 76 4.37 -16.25 19.83
N ALA A 77 5.30 -16.43 18.90
CA ALA A 77 6.44 -17.32 19.08
C ALA A 77 7.31 -16.91 20.29
N PHE A 78 7.63 -15.62 20.43
CA PHE A 78 8.38 -15.13 21.58
C PHE A 78 7.63 -15.25 22.90
N THR A 79 6.32 -15.01 22.89
CA THR A 79 5.47 -15.17 24.07
C THR A 79 5.41 -16.64 24.50
N LEU A 80 5.25 -17.56 23.55
CA LEU A 80 5.26 -19.00 23.82
C LEU A 80 6.62 -19.46 24.38
N LEU A 81 7.73 -19.00 23.78
CA LEU A 81 9.08 -19.29 24.28
C LEU A 81 9.30 -18.75 25.69
N TYR A 82 8.81 -17.55 25.98
CA TYR A 82 8.89 -16.94 27.31
C TYR A 82 8.14 -17.77 28.37
N LEU A 83 6.96 -18.32 28.03
CA LEU A 83 6.17 -19.16 28.93
C LEU A 83 6.79 -20.55 29.15
N ILE A 84 7.38 -21.16 28.10
CA ILE A 84 7.97 -22.50 28.20
C ILE A 84 9.33 -22.46 28.91
N LYS A 85 10.16 -21.45 28.63
CA LYS A 85 11.48 -21.27 29.25
C LYS A 85 11.60 -19.87 29.86
N PRO A 86 10.93 -19.59 30.98
CA PRO A 86 11.11 -18.33 31.69
C PRO A 86 12.57 -18.24 32.16
N ARG A 87 13.37 -17.44 31.45
CA ARG A 87 14.71 -17.10 31.96
C ARG A 87 14.50 -16.19 33.16
N LEU A 88 15.05 -16.55 34.31
CA LEU A 88 15.14 -15.63 35.44
C LEU A 88 16.08 -14.49 35.04
N VAL A 89 15.52 -13.34 34.70
CA VAL A 89 16.29 -12.10 34.57
C VAL A 89 16.50 -11.62 35.99
N ALA A 90 17.55 -12.15 36.63
CA ALA A 90 17.85 -11.86 38.02
C ALA A 90 17.94 -10.35 38.24
N PHE A 91 17.14 -9.90 39.19
CA PHE A 91 17.05 -8.58 39.79
C PHE A 91 18.38 -8.21 40.47
N GLU A 92 19.32 -7.60 39.75
CA GLU A 92 20.52 -6.98 40.32
C GLU A 92 20.25 -5.51 40.74
N LEU A 93 19.24 -5.32 41.59
CA LEU A 93 19.01 -4.04 42.29
C LEU A 93 18.73 -4.21 43.79
N ARG A 94 19.04 -5.39 44.38
CA ARG A 94 18.98 -5.62 45.84
C ARG A 94 20.32 -5.90 46.51
N SER A 95 21.43 -5.84 45.79
CA SER A 95 22.77 -6.07 46.37
C SER A 95 23.46 -4.78 46.85
N ILE A 96 23.03 -3.61 46.36
CA ILE A 96 23.72 -2.34 46.64
C ILE A 96 23.29 -1.72 47.99
N THR A 97 22.04 -1.89 48.42
CA THR A 97 21.53 -1.27 49.66
C THR A 97 21.95 -1.98 50.95
N VAL A 98 22.50 -3.19 50.90
CA VAL A 98 22.94 -3.94 52.11
C VAL A 98 24.45 -3.84 52.34
N LYS A 99 25.24 -3.37 51.36
CA LYS A 99 26.69 -3.17 51.54
C LYS A 99 27.08 -1.85 52.22
N TYR A 100 26.12 -0.98 52.50
CA TYR A 100 26.33 0.33 53.14
C TYR A 100 25.57 0.51 54.46
N CYS A 101 25.19 -0.59 55.14
CA CYS A 101 24.73 -0.56 56.52
C CYS A 101 25.60 -1.48 57.38
#